data_AF-A0A8K1FUH9-F1
#
_entry.id   AF-A0A8K1FUH9-F1
#
_cell.length_a   1.000
_cell.length_b   1.000
_cell.length_c   1.000
_cell.angle_alpha   90.00
_cell.angle_beta   90.00
_cell.angle_gamma   90.00
#
_symmetry.space_group_name_H-M   'P 1'
#
loop_
_entity.id
_entity.type
_entity.pdbx_description
1 polymer ?
#
loop_
_entity_poly.entity_id
_entity_poly.type
_entity_poly.pdbx_seq_one_letter_code
_entity_poly.pdbx_strand_id
1 'polypeptide(L)'
;RRAHELSLVGYALAIESQFEIPIDFGYLCYVIVDKSVLTNCRLIHISDSLRSDFLEVRDRGFEAIETDPGMPKRCDDSCPFLRHCNKL
;
A
#
# COMPACT_ATOMS: atom_id res chain seq x y z
N ARG A 1 1.11 8.00 3.10
CA ARG A 1 0.35 7.66 4.33
C ARG A 1 -0.81 6.71 4.02
N ARG A 2 -1.77 7.06 3.14
CA ARG A 2 -2.87 6.16 2.73
C ARG A 2 -2.37 4.84 2.11
N ALA A 3 -1.36 4.90 1.24
CA ALA A 3 -0.76 3.69 0.66
C ALA A 3 -0.24 2.70 1.72
N HIS A 4 0.40 3.17 2.79
CA HIS A 4 0.87 2.29 3.88
C HIS A 4 -0.29 1.69 4.69
N GLU A 5 -1.40 2.43 4.85
CA GLU A 5 -2.62 1.89 5.45
C GLU A 5 -3.22 0.79 4.57
N LEU A 6 -3.28 1.00 3.24
CA LEU A 6 -3.72 -0.04 2.31
C LEU A 6 -2.78 -1.26 2.30
N SER A 7 -1.46 -1.07 2.39
CA SER A 7 -0.51 -2.18 2.53
C SER A 7 -0.79 -3.02 3.79
N LEU A 8 -1.08 -2.36 4.92
CA LEU A 8 -1.47 -3.03 6.16
C LEU A 8 -2.77 -3.85 5.96
N VAL A 9 -3.76 -3.28 5.28
CA VAL A 9 -5.01 -4.00 4.92
C VAL A 9 -4.72 -5.21 4.04
N GLY A 10 -3.80 -5.09 3.09
CA GLY A 10 -3.39 -6.23 2.25
C GLY A 10 -2.85 -7.40 3.05
N TYR A 11 -2.03 -7.14 4.07
CA TYR A 11 -1.58 -8.19 4.99
C TYR A 11 -2.74 -8.79 5.81
N ALA A 12 -3.66 -7.95 6.28
CA ALA A 12 -4.84 -8.43 7.00
C ALA A 12 -5.70 -9.36 6.13
N LEU A 13 -6.03 -8.96 4.90
CA LEU A 13 -6.80 -9.78 3.96
C LEU A 13 -6.10 -11.08 3.59
N ALA A 14 -4.76 -11.08 3.48
CA ALA A 14 -4.00 -12.30 3.22
C ALA A 14 -4.12 -13.30 4.38
N ILE A 15 -4.07 -12.81 5.62
CA ILE A 15 -4.28 -13.64 6.82
C ILE A 15 -5.73 -14.12 6.89
N GLU A 16 -6.70 -13.23 6.68
CA GLU A 16 -8.13 -13.57 6.64
C GLU A 16 -8.39 -14.69 5.62
N SER A 17 -7.85 -14.58 4.40
CA SER A 17 -8.02 -15.59 3.35
C SER A 17 -7.32 -16.91 3.62
N GLN A 18 -6.19 -16.92 4.32
CA GLN A 18 -5.43 -18.15 4.56
C GLN A 18 -5.95 -18.91 5.79
N PHE A 19 -6.39 -18.18 6.81
CA PHE A 19 -6.70 -18.76 8.12
C PHE A 19 -8.18 -18.65 8.50
N GLU A 20 -9.00 -17.95 7.71
CA GLU A 20 -10.43 -17.72 7.99
C GLU A 20 -10.67 -17.02 9.34
N ILE A 21 -9.72 -16.18 9.76
CA ILE A 21 -9.77 -15.40 11.00
C ILE A 21 -9.89 -13.91 10.65
N PRO A 22 -10.93 -13.19 11.15
CA PRO A 22 -11.08 -11.76 10.89
C PRO A 22 -9.97 -10.95 11.54
N ILE A 23 -9.45 -9.95 10.81
CA ILE A 23 -8.41 -9.02 11.29
C ILE A 23 -8.96 -7.58 11.22
N ASP A 24 -9.55 -7.14 12.32
CA ASP A 24 -10.25 -5.84 12.37
C ASP A 24 -9.35 -4.66 12.73
N PHE A 25 -8.11 -4.92 13.16
CA PHE A 25 -7.16 -3.88 13.54
C PHE A 25 -5.74 -4.25 13.13
N GLY A 26 -4.94 -3.22 12.85
CA GLY A 26 -3.50 -3.37 12.64
C GLY A 26 -2.72 -2.17 13.18
N TYR A 27 -1.45 -2.39 13.54
CA TYR A 27 -0.55 -1.31 13.96
C TYR A 27 0.33 -0.87 12.78
N LEU A 28 0.33 0.43 12.51
CA LEU A 28 1.26 1.06 11.57
C LEU A 28 2.25 1.92 12.33
N CYS A 29 3.52 1.49 12.35
CA CYS A 29 4.60 2.16 13.05
C CYS A 29 5.58 2.80 12.07
N TYR A 30 5.76 4.11 12.20
CA TYR A 30 6.86 4.82 11.57
C TYR A 30 8.01 4.92 12.56
N VAL A 31 9.16 4.36 12.19
CA VAL A 31 10.39 4.44 12.98
C VAL A 31 11.34 5.36 12.26
N ILE A 32 11.72 6.46 12.92
CA ILE A 32 12.67 7.44 12.40
C ILE A 32 13.94 7.28 13.21
N VAL A 33 15.04 6.97 12.53
CA VAL A 33 16.36 6.85 13.13
C VAL A 33 17.20 8.02 12.65
N ASP A 34 17.50 8.95 13.56
CA ASP A 34 18.45 10.03 13.36
C ASP A 34 19.44 10.03 14.54
N LYS A 35 19.61 11.14 15.28
CA LYS A 35 20.42 11.17 16.52
C LYS A 35 19.81 10.36 17.67
N SER A 36 18.54 10.02 17.57
CA SER A 36 17.77 9.17 18.49
C SER A 36 16.71 8.40 17.71
N VAL A 37 16.20 7.30 18.28
CA VAL A 37 15.09 6.53 17.70
C VAL A 37 13.77 7.16 18.12
N LEU A 38 12.98 7.64 17.15
CA LEU A 38 11.64 8.15 17.37
C LEU A 38 10.63 7.19 16.73
N THR A 39 9.59 6.82 17.48
CA THR A 39 8.54 5.92 17.01
C THR A 39 7.18 6.61 17.02
N ASN A 40 6.44 6.48 15.92
CA ASN A 40 5.06 6.93 15.81
C ASN A 40 4.21 5.77 15.31
N CYS A 41 3.59 5.08 16.26
CA CYS A 41 2.69 3.96 16.01
C CYS A 41 1.24 4.42 16.11
N ARG A 42 0.40 3.96 15.18
CA ARG A 42 -1.04 4.17 15.22
C ARG A 42 -1.76 2.85 15.06
N LEU A 43 -2.78 2.65 15.90
CA LEU A 43 -3.77 1.61 15.69
C LEU A 43 -4.70 2.05 14.55
N ILE A 44 -4.85 1.20 13.54
CA ILE A 44 -5.72 1.41 12.39
C ILE A 44 -6.85 0.41 12.49
N HIS A 45 -8.09 0.90 12.48
CA HIS A 45 -9.28 0.06 12.31
C HIS A 45 -9.42 -0.32 10.83
N ILE A 46 -9.44 -1.61 10.56
CA ILE A 46 -9.59 -2.18 9.22
C ILE A 46 -11.10 -2.31 8.96
N SER A 47 -11.67 -1.25 8.40
CA SER A 47 -13.08 -1.21 8.01
C SER A 47 -13.32 -1.86 6.66
N ASP A 48 -14.57 -2.21 6.37
CA ASP A 48 -14.97 -2.73 5.06
C ASP A 48 -14.65 -1.76 3.92
N SER A 49 -14.76 -0.45 4.17
CA SER A 49 -14.33 0.55 3.19
C SER A 49 -12.83 0.48 2.89
N LEU A 50 -11.99 0.25 3.89
CA LEU A 50 -10.55 0.09 3.71
C LEU A 50 -10.21 -1.21 2.98
N ARG A 51 -10.95 -2.30 3.24
CA ARG A 51 -10.85 -3.56 2.50
C ARG A 51 -11.18 -3.34 1.02
N SER A 52 -12.31 -2.70 0.73
CA SER A 52 -12.73 -2.38 -0.63
C SER A 52 -11.72 -1.49 -1.36
N ASP A 53 -11.22 -0.44 -0.70
CA ASP A 53 -10.20 0.45 -1.29
C ASP A 53 -8.92 -0.32 -1.67
N PHE A 54 -8.48 -1.26 -0.82
CA PHE A 54 -7.31 -2.09 -1.13
C PHE A 54 -7.57 -3.00 -2.33
N LEU A 55 -8.73 -3.66 -2.37
CA LEU A 55 -9.11 -4.55 -3.48
C LEU A 55 -9.17 -3.77 -4.80
N GLU A 56 -9.71 -2.55 -4.81
CA GLU A 56 -9.73 -1.70 -6.01
C GLU A 56 -8.31 -1.35 -6.50
N VAL A 57 -7.38 -1.06 -5.59
CA VAL A 57 -5.97 -0.81 -5.96
C VAL A 57 -5.30 -2.08 -6.49
N ARG A 58 -5.56 -3.23 -5.86
CA ARG A 58 -5.05 -4.53 -6.30
C ARG A 58 -5.55 -4.85 -7.71
N ASP A 59 -6.85 -4.71 -7.94
CA ASP A 59 -7.48 -5.08 -9.21
C ASP A 59 -7.00 -4.18 -10.36
N ARG A 60 -6.84 -2.88 -10.11
CA ARG A 60 -6.16 -1.97 -11.06
C ARG A 60 -4.71 -2.36 -11.33
N GLY A 61 -4.01 -2.85 -10.31
CA GLY A 61 -2.65 -3.36 -10.46
C GLY A 61 -2.60 -4.61 -11.35
N PHE A 62 -3.58 -5.51 -11.25
CA PHE A 62 -3.73 -6.64 -12.15
C PHE A 62 -4.09 -6.22 -13.57
N GLU A 63 -5.00 -5.27 -13.74
CA GLU A 63 -5.36 -4.71 -15.05
C GLU A 63 -4.13 -4.11 -15.75
N ALA A 64 -3.25 -3.44 -15.00
CA ALA A 64 -2.00 -2.87 -15.50
C ALA A 64 -0.99 -3.91 -16.03
N ILE A 65 -1.15 -5.20 -15.68
CA ILE A 65 -0.33 -6.30 -16.24
C ILE A 65 -0.80 -6.65 -17.65
N GLU A 66 -2.12 -6.64 -17.88
CA GLU A 66 -2.74 -6.99 -19.16
C GLU A 66 -2.76 -5.81 -20.13
N THR A 67 -2.92 -4.59 -19.61
CA THR A 67 -3.05 -3.35 -20.39
C THR A 67 -2.13 -2.28 -19.82
N ASP A 68 -1.30 -1.64 -20.68
CA ASP A 68 -0.42 -0.56 -20.25
C ASP A 68 -1.22 0.58 -19.57
N PRO A 69 -0.98 0.87 -18.27
CA PRO A 69 -1.71 1.90 -17.54
C PRO A 69 -1.35 3.33 -18.00
N GLY A 70 -0.35 3.47 -18.87
CA GLY A 70 0.20 4.73 -19.32
C GLY A 70 1.00 5.45 -18.23
N MET A 71 1.32 6.72 -18.49
CA MET A 71 2.15 7.53 -17.59
C MET A 71 1.33 8.10 -16.42
N PRO A 72 1.87 8.09 -15.18
CA PRO A 72 1.23 8.77 -14.07
C PRO A 72 1.25 10.28 -14.28
N LYS A 73 0.26 10.99 -13.71
CA LYS A 73 0.20 12.47 -13.74
C LYS A 73 1.44 13.14 -13.12
N ARG A 74 2.06 12.47 -12.15
CA ARG A 74 3.31 12.87 -11.51
C ARG A 74 4.10 11.60 -11.20
N CYS A 75 5.28 11.47 -11.80
CA CYS A 75 6.20 10.38 -11.51
C CYS A 75 6.93 10.66 -10.19
N ASP A 76 7.21 9.61 -9.41
CA ASP A 76 8.02 9.72 -8.20
C ASP A 76 9.51 9.83 -8.57
N ASP A 77 10.25 10.75 -7.94
CA ASP A 77 11.68 10.95 -8.21
C ASP A 77 12.52 9.71 -7.87
N SER A 78 12.02 8.85 -6.99
CA SER A 78 12.62 7.57 -6.62
C SER A 78 12.17 6.39 -7.47
N CYS A 79 11.34 6.62 -8.50
CA CYS A 79 10.86 5.56 -9.38
C CYS A 79 12.05 4.81 -10.02
N PRO A 80 12.18 3.49 -9.82
CA PRO A 80 13.33 2.74 -10.35
C PRO A 80 13.32 2.69 -11.88
N PHE A 81 12.17 2.91 -12.50
CA PHE A 81 12.00 2.91 -13.95
C PHE A 81 12.13 4.29 -14.59
N LEU A 82 12.45 5.34 -13.83
CA LEU A 82 12.45 6.72 -14.34
C LEU A 82 13.35 6.89 -15.58
N ARG A 83 14.51 6.23 -15.62
CA ARG A 83 15.45 6.27 -16.76
C ARG A 83 15.00 5.48 -17.99
N HIS A 84 14.07 4.54 -17.80
CA HIS A 84 13.55 3.68 -18.86
C HIS A 84 12.23 4.20 -19.41
N CYS A 85 11.43 4.82 -18.55
CA CYS A 85 10.09 5.30 -18.86
C CYS A 85 10.08 6.75 -19.37
N ASN A 86 11.09 7.58 -19.03
CA ASN A 86 11.25 8.91 -19.62
C ASN A 86 11.55 8.80 -21.13
N LYS A 87 10.49 8.79 -21.94
CA LYS A 87 10.53 9.38 -23.26
C LYS A 87 10.74 10.88 -23.07
N LEU A 88 11.91 11.36 -23.46
CA LEU A 88 12.11 12.75 -23.88
C LEU A 88 10.99 13.17 -24.84
#